data_AF-D8F4C8-F1
#
_entry.id   AF-D8F4C8-F1
#
_cell.length_a   1.000
_cell.length_b   1.000
_cell.length_c   1.000
_cell.angle_alpha   90.00
_cell.angle_beta   90.00
_cell.angle_gamma   90.00
#
_symmetry.space_group_name_H-M   'P 1'
#
loop_
_entity.id
_entity.type
_entity.pdbx_description
1 polymer ?
#
loop_
_entity_poly.entity_id
_entity_poly.type
_entity_poly.pdbx_seq_one_letter_code
_entity_poly.pdbx_strand_id
1 'polypeptide(L)'
;MAVDFQRLTLYYVQDVRGFLYIWAFLLPECMSIYLEITGLPPEELPFYFPDLEKLANKIIFGSDWPAVTNIAGSIDVIRSLPFHDDTKGNIPGIKAPRVLGLAASRD
;
A
#
# COMPACT_ATOMS: atom_id res chain seq x y z
N MET A 1 -17.65 10.88 6.60
CA MET A 1 -17.17 11.09 5.22
C MET A 1 -16.93 9.78 4.49
N ALA A 2 -15.93 8.96 4.83
CA ALA A 2 -15.72 7.70 4.09
C ALA A 2 -16.89 6.69 4.28
N VAL A 3 -17.45 6.60 5.49
CA VAL A 3 -18.58 5.70 5.82
C VAL A 3 -19.83 5.99 4.99
N ASP A 4 -19.98 7.24 4.54
CA ASP A 4 -21.14 7.70 3.76
C ASP A 4 -21.09 7.26 2.29
N PHE A 5 -19.92 6.81 1.81
CA PHE A 5 -19.68 6.42 0.42
C PHE A 5 -19.04 5.03 0.34
N GLN A 6 -19.77 4.00 0.76
CA GLN A 6 -19.25 2.63 0.88
C GLN A 6 -18.74 2.00 -0.43
N ARG A 7 -19.16 2.52 -1.59
CA ARG A 7 -18.71 2.06 -2.92
C ARG A 7 -17.58 2.90 -3.51
N LEU A 8 -17.18 3.99 -2.85
CA LEU A 8 -16.10 4.84 -3.31
C LEU A 8 -14.76 4.21 -2.94
N THR A 9 -13.87 4.11 -3.93
CA THR A 9 -12.47 3.72 -3.67
C THR A 9 -11.68 4.95 -3.26
N LEU A 10 -11.03 4.89 -2.10
CA LEU A 10 -10.21 5.98 -1.56
C LEU A 10 -8.74 5.55 -1.51
N TYR A 11 -7.88 6.44 -1.96
CA TYR A 11 -6.43 6.30 -1.89
C TYR A 11 -5.90 7.39 -0.96
N TYR A 12 -5.28 6.99 0.13
CA TYR A 12 -4.54 7.91 1.00
C TYR A 12 -3.08 7.91 0.59
N VAL A 13 -2.68 9.04 0.05
CA VAL A 13 -1.38 9.29 -0.58
C VAL A 13 -0.58 10.22 0.32
N GLN A 14 0.70 9.92 0.49
CA GLN A 14 1.66 10.64 1.33
C GLN A 14 1.31 10.73 2.83
N ASP A 15 2.32 10.55 3.69
CA ASP A 15 2.23 10.67 5.15
C ASP A 15 1.18 9.77 5.84
N VAL A 16 1.07 8.52 5.39
CA VAL A 16 0.20 7.48 6.00
C VAL A 16 0.66 6.99 7.39
N ARG A 17 1.52 7.75 8.07
CA ARG A 17 2.08 7.39 9.38
C ARG A 17 1.06 7.62 10.50
N GLY A 18 1.20 6.84 11.58
CA GLY A 18 0.47 7.07 12.84
C GLY A 18 -1.05 7.01 12.67
N PHE A 19 -1.71 8.17 12.67
CA PHE A 19 -3.17 8.28 12.69
C PHE A 19 -3.86 7.58 11.51
N LEU A 20 -3.31 7.70 10.30
CA LEU A 20 -3.91 7.09 9.10
C LEU A 20 -3.81 5.56 9.12
N TYR A 21 -2.70 5.01 9.62
CA TYR A 21 -2.55 3.57 9.86
C TYR A 21 -3.60 3.05 10.85
N ILE A 22 -3.77 3.73 12.00
CA ILE A 22 -4.77 3.37 13.00
C ILE A 22 -6.17 3.43 12.38
N TRP A 23 -6.47 4.46 11.59
CA TRP A 23 -7.75 4.60 10.91
C TRP A 23 -8.04 3.43 9.96
N ALA A 24 -7.07 3.04 9.13
CA ALA A 24 -7.26 1.92 8.19
C ALA A 24 -7.53 0.59 8.89
N PHE A 25 -6.99 0.41 10.10
CA PHE A 25 -7.24 -0.77 10.92
C PHE A 25 -8.67 -0.79 11.51
N LEU A 26 -9.23 0.38 11.81
CA LEU A 26 -10.57 0.53 12.36
C LEU A 26 -11.68 0.48 11.30
N LEU A 27 -11.33 0.61 10.02
CA LEU A 27 -12.30 0.66 8.93
C LEU A 27 -12.79 -0.75 8.54
N PRO A 28 -14.11 -0.94 8.30
CA PRO A 28 -14.66 -2.20 7.82
C PRO A 28 -13.96 -2.70 6.55
N GLU A 29 -13.85 -4.02 6.42
CA GLU A 29 -13.23 -4.65 5.25
C GLU A 29 -13.94 -4.35 3.93
N CYS A 30 -15.25 -4.09 3.97
CA CYS A 30 -16.04 -3.74 2.79
C CYS A 30 -15.70 -2.37 2.20
N MET A 31 -14.94 -1.54 2.92
CA MET A 31 -14.50 -0.24 2.43
C MET A 31 -13.27 -0.39 1.55
N SER A 32 -13.35 0.13 0.32
CA SER A 32 -12.26 0.11 -0.66
C SER A 32 -11.26 1.23 -0.37
N ILE A 33 -10.51 1.10 0.72
CA ILE A 33 -9.51 2.09 1.16
C ILE A 33 -8.12 1.50 0.98
N TYR A 34 -7.24 2.27 0.35
CA TYR A 34 -5.85 1.93 0.11
C TYR A 34 -4.92 2.97 0.74
N LEU A 35 -3.86 2.48 1.40
CA LEU A 35 -2.81 3.27 2.02
C LEU A 35 -1.55 3.19 1.16
N GLU A 36 -1.04 4.33 0.73
CA GLU A 36 0.21 4.39 -0.04
C GLU A 36 1.42 4.58 0.88
N ILE A 37 2.40 3.67 0.80
CA ILE A 37 3.63 3.72 1.63
C ILE A 37 4.80 4.49 0.97
N THR A 38 4.54 5.21 -0.12
CA THR A 38 5.53 5.93 -0.91
C THR A 38 6.18 7.08 -0.14
N GLY A 39 7.46 7.35 -0.43
CA GLY A 39 8.21 8.44 0.19
C GLY A 39 8.62 8.17 1.64
N LEU A 40 8.21 7.03 2.21
CA LEU A 40 8.75 6.53 3.46
C LEU A 40 10.07 5.80 3.21
N PRO A 41 11.06 5.93 4.10
CA PRO A 41 12.24 5.07 4.08
C PRO A 41 11.76 3.60 4.16
N PRO A 42 12.05 2.76 3.15
CA PRO A 42 11.55 1.39 3.10
C PRO A 42 11.96 0.56 4.33
N GLU A 43 13.16 0.80 4.86
CA GLU A 43 13.68 0.19 6.07
C GLU A 43 12.85 0.50 7.34
N GLU A 44 12.14 1.62 7.37
CA GLU A 44 11.32 2.07 8.50
C GLU A 44 9.87 1.56 8.42
N LEU A 45 9.49 0.85 7.36
CA LEU A 45 8.13 0.32 7.21
C LEU A 45 7.69 -0.57 8.39
N PRO A 46 8.53 -1.47 8.95
CA PRO A 46 8.14 -2.24 10.14
C PRO A 46 7.88 -1.36 11.37
N PHE A 47 8.53 -0.19 11.47
CA PHE A 47 8.32 0.74 12.57
C PHE A 47 6.98 1.49 12.40
N TYR A 48 6.67 1.97 11.19
CA TYR A 48 5.42 2.69 10.93
C TYR A 48 4.19 1.78 10.83
N PHE A 49 4.38 0.53 10.40
CA PHE A 49 3.33 -0.45 10.15
C PHE A 49 3.66 -1.78 10.83
N PRO A 50 3.58 -1.84 12.17
CA PRO A 50 3.95 -3.05 12.92
C PRO A 50 3.09 -4.27 12.57
N ASP A 51 1.84 -4.05 12.14
CA ASP A 51 0.95 -5.10 11.65
C ASP A 51 0.66 -4.97 10.14
N LEU A 52 1.63 -4.52 9.34
CA LEU A 52 1.50 -4.35 7.89
C LEU A 52 0.88 -5.56 7.19
N GLU A 53 1.20 -6.78 7.67
CA GLU A 53 0.67 -8.02 7.10
C GLU A 53 -0.85 -8.13 7.19
N LYS A 54 -1.47 -7.61 8.26
CA LYS A 54 -2.94 -7.59 8.42
C LYS A 54 -3.62 -6.65 7.43
N LEU A 55 -2.88 -5.66 6.92
CA LEU A 55 -3.36 -4.65 5.98
C LEU A 55 -2.76 -4.83 4.58
N ALA A 56 -2.06 -5.94 4.29
CA ALA A 56 -1.30 -6.13 3.06
C ALA A 56 -2.12 -5.89 1.78
N ASN A 57 -3.39 -6.29 1.79
CA ASN A 57 -4.34 -6.11 0.69
C ASN A 57 -4.82 -4.66 0.48
N LYS A 58 -4.57 -3.79 1.46
CA LYS A 58 -4.90 -2.35 1.43
C LYS A 58 -3.66 -1.48 1.23
N ILE A 59 -2.46 -2.04 1.20
CA ILE A 59 -1.22 -1.26 1.04
C ILE A 59 -0.85 -1.19 -0.44
N ILE A 60 -0.47 0.00 -0.91
CA ILE A 60 0.03 0.21 -2.27
C ILE A 60 1.41 0.87 -2.24
N PHE A 61 2.24 0.51 -3.20
CA PHE A 61 3.54 1.10 -3.44
C PHE A 61 3.48 1.97 -4.70
N GLY A 62 3.83 3.24 -4.55
CA GLY A 62 4.19 4.15 -5.61
C GLY A 62 5.66 4.57 -5.48
N SER A 63 6.20 5.20 -6.51
CA SER A 63 7.56 5.73 -6.48
C SER A 63 7.63 7.21 -6.12
N ASP A 64 6.55 7.98 -6.27
CA ASP A 64 6.58 9.45 -6.15
C ASP A 64 7.71 10.05 -7.01
N TRP A 65 7.94 9.46 -8.19
CA TRP A 65 8.87 10.02 -9.16
C TRP A 65 8.43 11.45 -9.51
N PRO A 66 9.34 12.44 -9.50
CA PRO A 66 10.80 12.33 -9.52
C PRO A 66 11.50 12.32 -8.16
N ALA A 67 10.79 12.37 -7.03
CA ALA A 67 11.38 12.43 -5.70
C ALA A 67 12.17 11.15 -5.34
N VAL A 68 11.63 9.97 -5.67
CA VAL A 68 12.39 8.71 -5.60
C VAL A 68 12.82 8.29 -6.99
N THR A 69 14.13 8.25 -7.21
CA THR A 69 14.74 7.89 -8.49
C THR A 69 15.14 6.42 -8.56
N ASN A 70 15.52 5.81 -7.43
CA ASN A 70 15.93 4.41 -7.35
C ASN A 70 14.76 3.48 -6.99
N ILE A 71 13.80 3.36 -7.90
CA ILE A 71 12.58 2.55 -7.71
C ILE A 71 12.93 1.06 -7.46
N ALA A 72 13.86 0.52 -8.22
CA ALA A 72 14.29 -0.88 -8.09
C ALA A 72 14.88 -1.16 -6.70
N GLY A 73 15.78 -0.28 -6.23
CA GLY A 73 16.37 -0.41 -4.91
C GLY A 73 15.33 -0.35 -3.79
N SER A 74 14.34 0.54 -3.88
CA SER A 74 13.24 0.59 -2.90
C SER A 74 12.45 -0.73 -2.87
N ILE A 75 12.14 -1.32 -4.02
CA ILE A 75 11.44 -2.61 -4.12
C ILE A 75 12.29 -3.73 -3.51
N ASP A 76 13.60 -3.74 -3.77
CA ASP A 76 14.50 -4.76 -3.23
C ASP A 76 14.58 -4.69 -1.70
N VAL A 77 14.63 -3.48 -1.13
CA VAL A 77 14.57 -3.30 0.33
C VAL A 77 13.24 -3.82 0.88
N ILE A 78 12.09 -3.46 0.28
CA ILE A 78 10.77 -3.96 0.70
C ILE A 78 10.72 -5.49 0.68
N ARG A 79 11.32 -6.13 -0.33
CA ARG A 79 11.39 -7.59 -0.43
C ARG A 79 12.26 -8.25 0.64
N SER A 80 13.26 -7.52 1.13
CA SER A 80 14.19 -7.97 2.17
C SER A 80 13.64 -7.83 3.60
N LEU A 81 12.55 -7.07 3.78
CA LEU A 81 11.93 -6.85 5.09
C LEU A 81 11.39 -8.15 5.70
N PRO A 82 11.29 -8.22 7.04
CA PRO A 82 10.85 -9.41 7.78
C PRO A 82 9.32 -9.60 7.72
N PHE A 83 8.76 -9.56 6.52
CA PHE A 83 7.36 -9.89 6.24
C PHE A 83 7.27 -11.20 5.46
N HIS A 84 6.13 -11.88 5.54
CA HIS A 84 5.83 -13.06 4.73
C HIS A 84 5.92 -12.74 3.24
N ASP A 85 6.37 -13.72 2.45
CA ASP A 85 6.53 -13.55 0.99
C ASP A 85 5.19 -13.23 0.30
N ASP A 86 4.09 -13.78 0.82
CA ASP A 86 2.74 -13.46 0.34
C ASP A 86 2.37 -11.99 0.58
N THR A 87 2.73 -11.42 1.72
CA THR A 87 2.52 -10.00 2.03
C THR A 87 3.30 -9.12 1.06
N LYS A 88 4.59 -9.43 0.86
CA LYS A 88 5.48 -8.68 -0.05
C LYS A 88 5.02 -8.79 -1.50
N GLY A 89 4.49 -9.95 -1.91
CA GLY A 89 3.92 -10.18 -3.23
C GLY A 89 2.54 -9.54 -3.46
N ASN A 90 1.83 -9.18 -2.38
CA ASN A 90 0.48 -8.63 -2.41
C ASN A 90 0.40 -7.12 -2.22
N ILE A 91 1.52 -6.38 -2.21
CA ILE A 91 1.51 -4.90 -2.24
C ILE A 91 1.32 -4.42 -3.71
N PRO A 92 0.14 -3.91 -4.11
CA PRO A 92 -0.10 -3.34 -5.43
C PRO A 92 0.95 -2.29 -5.80
N GLY A 93 1.49 -2.41 -7.00
CA GLY A 93 2.75 -1.77 -7.42
C GLY A 93 3.83 -2.83 -7.74
N ILE A 94 3.84 -3.93 -7.00
CA ILE A 94 4.63 -5.15 -7.29
C ILE A 94 3.80 -6.15 -8.12
N LYS A 95 2.46 -6.11 -8.00
CA LYS A 95 1.46 -6.71 -8.92
C LYS A 95 0.33 -5.71 -9.23
N ALA A 96 0.58 -4.79 -10.15
CA ALA A 96 -0.25 -3.62 -10.47
C ALA A 96 -1.69 -3.82 -11.05
N PRO A 97 -2.13 -4.94 -11.66
CA PRO A 97 -3.36 -4.89 -12.49
C PRO A 97 -4.68 -4.76 -11.70
N ARG A 98 -4.75 -5.26 -10.46
CA ARG A 98 -6.03 -5.50 -9.78
C ARG A 98 -6.67 -4.23 -9.19
N VAL A 99 -5.85 -3.25 -8.82
CA VAL A 99 -6.29 -2.03 -8.10
C VAL A 99 -6.74 -0.92 -9.04
N LEU A 100 -6.14 -0.82 -10.23
CA LEU A 100 -6.51 0.18 -11.24
C LEU A 100 -7.68 -0.25 -12.14
N GLY A 101 -8.29 -1.42 -11.88
CA GLY A 101 -9.29 -2.00 -12.78
C GLY A 101 -8.72 -2.37 -14.15
N LEU A 102 -7.39 -2.44 -14.28
CA LEU A 102 -6.67 -2.85 -15.48
C LEU A 102 -6.71 -4.39 -15.54
N ALA A 103 -7.90 -4.95 -15.76
CA ALA A 103 -7.98 -6.31 -16.27
C ALA A 103 -7.27 -6.32 -17.63
N ALA A 104 -6.26 -7.18 -17.77
CA ALA A 104 -5.61 -7.41 -19.04
C ALA A 104 -6.67 -7.64 -20.12
N SER A 105 -6.72 -6.78 -21.12
CA SER A 105 -7.28 -7.13 -22.41
C SER A 105 -6.51 -8.36 -22.87
N ARG A 106 -7.14 -9.52 -22.75
CA ARG A 106 -6.66 -10.76 -23.36
C ARG A 106 -6.89 -10.61 -24.86
N ASP A 107 -5.80 -10.33 -25.58
CA ASP A 107 -5.66 -10.71 -26.98
C ASP A 107 -4.92 -12.06 -27.04
#